data_AF-A0A366KSL6-F1
#
_entry.id   AF-A0A366KSL6-F1
#
_cell.length_a   1.000
_cell.length_b   1.000
_cell.length_c   1.000
_cell.angle_alpha   90.00
_cell.angle_beta   90.00
_cell.angle_gamma   90.00
#
_symmetry.space_group_name_H-M   'P 1'
#
loop_
_entity.id
_entity.type
_entity.pdbx_description
1 polymer ?
#
loop_
_entity_poly.entity_id
_entity_poly.type
_entity_poly.pdbx_seq_one_letter_code
_entity_poly.pdbx_strand_id
1 'polypeptide(L)'
;MIQKELAQLTDQELLQEAKKVKSDKIITAALIGFLAGVIVYSVVKKSFGFLTLIPIVFIYKLINKPKYNTKELEEVLKERGLR
;
A
#
# COMPACT_ATOMS: atom_id res chain seq x y z
N MET A 1 11.55 14.72 -4.09
CA MET A 1 12.82 13.99 -3.83
C MET A 1 12.76 12.54 -4.31
N ILE A 2 11.60 11.88 -4.23
CA ILE A 2 11.41 10.45 -4.56
C ILE A 2 11.69 10.09 -6.04
N GLN A 3 11.36 10.95 -7.01
CA GLN A 3 11.67 10.71 -8.42
C GLN A 3 13.17 10.52 -8.72
N LYS A 4 14.05 11.21 -7.98
CA LYS A 4 15.50 11.07 -8.19
C LYS A 4 16.02 9.69 -7.73
N GLU A 5 15.43 9.09 -6.70
CA GLU A 5 15.77 7.72 -6.30
C GLU A 5 15.28 6.70 -7.33
N LEU A 6 14.05 6.85 -7.85
CA LEU A 6 13.53 5.97 -8.90
C LEU A 6 14.36 6.03 -10.18
N ALA A 7 14.80 7.22 -10.58
CA ALA A 7 15.67 7.40 -11.74
C ALA A 7 17.11 6.88 -11.53
N GLN A 8 17.54 6.62 -10.30
CA GLN A 8 18.86 6.06 -10.00
C GLN A 8 18.86 4.52 -9.96
N LEU A 9 17.69 3.89 -9.91
CA LEU A 9 17.57 2.43 -9.95
C LEU A 9 17.92 1.89 -11.34
N THR A 10 18.51 0.69 -11.36
CA THR A 10 18.69 -0.07 -12.60
C THR A 10 17.36 -0.60 -13.11
N ASP A 11 17.28 -0.96 -14.39
CA ASP A 11 16.02 -1.41 -15.01
C ASP A 11 15.44 -2.66 -14.34
N GLN A 12 16.29 -3.57 -13.85
CA GLN A 12 15.85 -4.74 -13.08
C GLN A 12 15.26 -4.34 -11.72
N GLU A 13 15.89 -3.41 -11.01
CA GLU A 13 15.39 -2.92 -9.72
C GLU A 13 14.08 -2.14 -9.87
N LEU A 14 13.96 -1.34 -10.93
CA LEU A 14 12.74 -0.61 -11.28
C LEU A 14 11.56 -1.56 -11.54
N LEU A 15 11.78 -2.63 -12.31
CA LEU A 15 10.77 -3.66 -12.55
C LEU A 15 10.40 -4.44 -11.28
N GLN A 16 11.37 -4.73 -10.41
CA GLN A 16 11.11 -5.36 -9.11
C GLN A 16 10.29 -4.46 -8.21
N GLU A 17 10.63 -3.18 -8.09
CA GLU A 17 9.89 -2.22 -7.28
C GLU A 17 8.47 -2.04 -7.83
N ALA A 18 8.28 -2.01 -9.16
CA ALA A 18 6.97 -1.96 -9.79
C ALA A 18 6.08 -3.17 -9.46
N LYS A 19 6.65 -4.38 -9.48
CA LYS A 19 5.95 -5.60 -9.03
C LYS A 19 5.60 -5.51 -7.55
N LYS A 20 6.55 -5.08 -6.72
CA LYS A 20 6.37 -4.97 -5.28
C LYS A 20 5.27 -3.98 -4.91
N VAL A 21 5.24 -2.81 -5.54
CA VAL A 21 4.19 -1.80 -5.33
C VAL A 21 2.80 -2.35 -5.69
N LYS A 22 2.69 -3.15 -6.76
CA LYS A 22 1.42 -3.82 -7.10
C LYS A 22 1.01 -4.85 -6.06
N SER A 23 1.93 -5.73 -5.65
CA SER A 23 1.68 -6.73 -4.61
C SER A 23 1.32 -6.07 -3.27
N ASP A 24 2.03 -5.00 -2.90
CA ASP A 24 1.77 -4.21 -1.69
C ASP A 24 0.36 -3.58 -1.72
N LYS A 25 -0.14 -3.12 -2.88
CA LYS A 25 -1.53 -2.65 -3.01
C LYS A 25 -2.54 -3.76 -2.74
N ILE A 26 -2.32 -4.96 -3.30
CA ILE A 26 -3.22 -6.10 -3.11
C ILE A 26 -3.23 -6.52 -1.64
N ILE A 27 -2.06 -6.66 -1.03
CA ILE A 27 -1.92 -7.01 0.40
C ILE A 27 -2.58 -5.92 1.26
N THR A 28 -2.36 -4.65 0.93
CA THR A 28 -2.97 -3.52 1.65
C THR A 28 -4.50 -3.57 1.56
N ALA A 29 -5.06 -3.79 0.38
CA ALA A 29 -6.51 -3.92 0.19
C ALA A 29 -7.09 -5.12 0.96
N ALA A 30 -6.40 -6.26 0.94
CA ALA A 30 -6.80 -7.45 1.69
C ALA A 30 -6.79 -7.20 3.21
N LEU A 31 -5.74 -6.53 3.72
CA LEU A 31 -5.64 -6.15 5.14
C LEU A 31 -6.75 -5.17 5.55
N ILE A 32 -7.03 -4.16 4.72
CA ILE A 32 -8.12 -3.21 4.98
C ILE A 32 -9.46 -3.96 5.02
N GLY A 33 -9.72 -4.86 4.08
CA GLY A 33 -10.93 -5.68 4.07
C GLY A 33 -11.06 -6.59 5.30
N PHE A 34 -9.97 -7.23 5.71
CA PHE A 34 -9.91 -8.03 6.95
C PHE A 34 -10.23 -7.17 8.19
N LEU A 35 -9.59 -6.01 8.31
CA LEU A 35 -9.81 -5.07 9.42
C LEU A 35 -11.25 -4.55 9.44
N ALA A 36 -11.84 -4.25 8.29
CA ALA A 36 -13.24 -3.89 8.16
C ALA A 36 -14.16 -5.03 8.65
N GLY A 37 -13.85 -6.29 8.30
CA GLY A 37 -14.56 -7.46 8.80
C GLY A 37 -14.50 -7.60 10.33
N VAL A 38 -13.33 -7.36 10.93
CA VAL A 38 -13.15 -7.35 12.39
C VAL A 38 -14.02 -6.28 13.04
N ILE A 39 -14.09 -5.08 12.46
CA ILE A 39 -14.94 -3.99 12.96
C ILE A 39 -16.42 -4.40 12.92
N VAL A 40 -16.90 -4.95 11.79
CA VAL A 40 -18.29 -5.42 11.66
C VAL A 40 -18.61 -6.52 12.67
N TYR A 41 -17.72 -7.50 12.84
CA TYR A 41 -17.88 -8.56 13.83
C TYR A 41 -17.97 -8.01 15.27
N SER A 42 -17.10 -7.05 15.60
CA SER A 42 -17.07 -6.40 16.91
C SER A 42 -18.37 -5.64 17.20
N VAL A 43 -18.94 -4.94 16.19
CA VAL A 43 -20.24 -4.26 16.28
C VAL A 43 -21.36 -5.27 16.57
N VAL A 44 -21.42 -6.36 15.81
CA VAL A 44 -22.45 -7.41 15.98
C VAL A 44 -22.38 -8.06 17.37
N LYS A 45 -21.17 -8.30 17.87
CA LYS A 45 -20.95 -8.87 19.21
C LYS A 45 -21.11 -7.86 20.36
N LYS A 46 -21.42 -6.59 20.07
CA LYS A 46 -21.43 -5.47 21.05
C LYS A 46 -20.11 -5.28 21.80
N SER A 47 -19.01 -5.84 21.30
CA SER A 47 -17.67 -5.69 21.88
C SER A 47 -17.00 -4.40 21.40
N PHE A 48 -17.72 -3.29 21.49
CA PHE A 48 -17.22 -1.95 21.17
C PHE A 48 -16.13 -1.57 22.16
N GLY A 49 -14.93 -1.24 21.67
CA GLY A 49 -13.80 -0.90 22.53
C GLY A 49 -12.46 -1.04 21.83
N PHE A 50 -11.45 -1.51 22.55
CA PHE A 50 -10.06 -1.60 22.05
C PHE A 50 -9.93 -2.39 20.73
N LEU A 51 -10.82 -3.37 20.51
CA LEU A 51 -10.89 -4.17 19.28
C LEU A 51 -11.25 -3.39 18.02
N THR A 52 -11.91 -2.22 18.11
CA THR A 52 -12.18 -1.35 16.95
C THR A 52 -11.11 -0.27 16.77
N LEU A 53 -10.46 0.16 17.86
CA LEU A 53 -9.37 1.14 17.81
C LEU A 53 -8.11 0.59 17.13
N ILE A 54 -7.71 -0.65 17.44
CA ILE A 54 -6.52 -1.27 16.82
C ILE A 54 -6.65 -1.33 15.28
N PRO A 55 -7.75 -1.86 14.70
CA PRO A 55 -7.99 -1.84 13.26
C PRO A 55 -7.89 -0.45 12.63
N ILE A 56 -8.49 0.56 13.26
CA ILE A 56 -8.50 1.93 12.73
C ILE A 56 -7.09 2.51 12.65
N VAL A 57 -6.29 2.36 13.73
CA VAL A 57 -4.90 2.83 13.74
C VAL A 57 -4.05 2.10 12.69
N PHE A 58 -4.28 0.79 12.53
CA PHE A 58 -3.60 0.01 11.49
C PHE A 58 -3.96 0.47 10.08
N ILE A 59 -5.24 0.68 9.78
CA ILE A 59 -5.69 1.20 8.47
C ILE A 59 -5.04 2.55 8.20
N TYR A 60 -5.06 3.47 9.17
CA TYR A 60 -4.45 4.79 9.04
C TYR A 60 -2.96 4.68 8.69
N LYS A 61 -2.20 3.84 9.43
CA LYS A 61 -0.77 3.63 9.18
C LYS A 61 -0.50 3.00 7.81
N LEU A 62 -1.42 2.18 7.31
CA LEU A 62 -1.28 1.48 6.03
C LEU A 62 -1.53 2.42 4.84
N ILE A 63 -2.54 3.29 4.95
CA ILE A 63 -2.84 4.34 3.95
C ILE A 63 -1.74 5.39 3.92
N ASN A 64 -1.20 5.75 5.09
CA ASN A 64 -0.23 6.84 5.22
C ASN A 64 1.22 6.42 4.93
N LYS A 65 1.47 5.25 4.32
CA LYS A 65 2.81 4.85 3.83
C LYS A 65 3.07 5.48 2.46
N PRO A 66 3.85 6.57 2.35
CA PRO A 66 4.18 7.17 1.07
C PRO A 66 5.51 6.57 0.63
N LYS A 67 5.49 5.39 0.00
CA LYS A 67 6.73 4.81 -0.55
C LYS A 67 7.05 5.41 -1.91
N TYR A 68 6.11 5.32 -2.86
CA TYR A 68 6.24 5.90 -4.19
C TYR A 68 4.84 6.30 -4.68
N ASN A 69 4.72 7.46 -5.31
CA ASN A 69 3.49 7.76 -6.04
C ASN A 69 3.45 6.82 -7.24
N THR A 70 2.46 5.93 -7.32
CA THR A 70 2.40 4.95 -8.42
C THR A 70 2.47 5.58 -9.80
N LYS A 71 2.04 6.84 -9.93
CA LYS A 71 2.15 7.60 -11.17
C LYS A 71 3.60 7.89 -11.55
N GLU A 72 4.43 8.30 -10.59
CA GLU A 72 5.85 8.60 -10.84
C GLU A 72 6.64 7.36 -11.23
N LEU A 73 6.35 6.21 -10.61
CA LEU A 73 6.98 4.94 -10.98
C LEU A 73 6.55 4.48 -12.38
N GLU A 74 5.28 4.67 -12.75
CA GLU A 74 4.81 4.36 -14.11
C GLU A 74 5.40 5.29 -15.17
N GLU A 75 5.62 6.55 -14.85
CA GLU A 75 6.24 7.53 -15.74
C GLU A 75 7.69 7.16 -16.06
N VAL A 76 8.51 6.84 -15.04
CA VAL A 76 9.91 6.41 -15.23
C VAL A 76 10.00 5.10 -16.01
N LEU A 77 9.10 4.14 -15.77
CA LEU A 77 9.06 2.88 -16.55
C LEU A 77 8.73 3.12 -18.02
N LYS A 78 7.83 4.08 -18.31
CA LYS A 78 7.43 4.43 -19.67
C LYS A 78 8.51 5.20 -20.40
N GLU A 79 9.19 6.13 -19.73
CA GLU A 79 10.34 6.85 -20.29
C GLU A 79 11.47 5.91 -20.72
N ARG A 80 11.65 4.79 -19.99
CA ARG A 80 12.67 3.77 -20.30
C ARG A 80 12.20 2.66 -21.23
N GLY A 81 10.97 2.70 -21.73
CA GLY A 81 10.41 1.67 -22.63
C GLY A 81 10.24 0.29 -21.98
N LEU A 82 10.22 0.22 -20.64
CA LEU A 82 10.04 -1.02 -19.89
C LEU A 82 8.55 -1.40 -19.75
N ARG A 83 7.63 -0.53 -20.18
CA ARG A 83 6.18 -0.76 -20.16
C ARG A 83 5.36 0.15 -21.07
#